data_AF-A0A957V5C0-F1
#
_entry.id   AF-A0A957V5C0-F1
#
_cell.length_a   1.000
_cell.length_b   1.000
_cell.length_c   1.000
_cell.angle_alpha   90.00
_cell.angle_beta   90.00
_cell.angle_gamma   90.00
#
_symmetry.space_group_name_H-M   'P 1'
#
loop_
_entity.id
_entity.type
_entity.pdbx_description
1 polymer ?
#
loop_
_entity_poly.entity_id
_entity_poly.type
_entity_poly.pdbx_seq_one_letter_code
_entity_poly.pdbx_strand_id
1 'polypeptide(L)' 'MLYDVLIIGGGIVGCAIARELTRYRLRVALCEKEREVGFGTTKANSGIIHG' A
#
# COMPACT_ATOMS: atom_id res chain seq x y z
N MET A 1 -4.14 -16.19 11.71
CA MET A 1 -4.77 -16.10 10.37
C MET A 1 -3.68 -16.34 9.34
N LEU A 2 -3.93 -17.18 8.33
CA LEU A 2 -2.98 -17.36 7.22
C LEU A 2 -3.35 -16.33 6.13
N TYR A 3 -2.42 -15.45 5.76
CA TYR A 3 -2.58 -14.56 4.62
C TYR A 3 -1.93 -15.21 3.40
N ASP A 4 -2.51 -14.99 2.22
CA ASP A 4 -1.95 -15.51 0.97
C ASP A 4 -0.86 -14.55 0.44
N VAL A 5 -0.99 -13.25 0.74
CA VAL A 5 0.00 -12.21 0.41
C VAL A 5 0.16 -11.24 1.59
N LEU A 6 1.40 -10.91 1.93
CA LEU A 6 1.77 -9.82 2.83
C LEU A 6 2.53 -8.75 2.06
N ILE A 7 2.04 -7.52 2.09
CA ILE A 7 2.67 -6.34 1.49
C ILE A 7 3.37 -5.56 2.60
N ILE A 8 4.65 -5.26 2.43
CA ILE A 8 5.44 -4.44 3.36
C ILE A 8 5.58 -3.04 2.78
N GLY A 9 5.10 -2.04 3.51
CA GLY A 9 5.05 -0.64 3.11
C GLY A 9 3.66 -0.22 2.65
N GLY A 10 3.08 0.76 3.35
CA GLY A 10 1.82 1.44 3.08
C GLY A 10 1.97 2.75 2.33
N GLY A 11 3.03 2.91 1.54
CA GLY A 11 3.11 3.98 0.54
C GLY A 11 2.16 3.74 -0.64
N ILE A 12 2.11 4.69 -1.59
CA ILE A 12 1.20 4.65 -2.75
C ILE A 12 1.33 3.36 -3.56
N VAL A 13 2.56 2.84 -3.72
CA VAL A 13 2.82 1.59 -4.45
C VAL A 13 2.24 0.38 -3.71
N GLY A 14 2.48 0.26 -2.40
CA GLY A 14 1.94 -0.84 -1.60
C GLY A 14 0.42 -0.85 -1.56
N CYS A 15 -0.20 0.33 -1.42
CA CYS A 15 -1.65 0.49 -1.50
C CYS A 15 -2.21 0.16 -2.90
N ALA A 16 -1.52 0.54 -3.98
CA ALA A 16 -1.92 0.21 -5.33
C ALA A 16 -1.87 -1.29 -5.60
N ILE A 17 -0.83 -1.97 -5.12
CA ILE A 17 -0.71 -3.43 -5.20
C ILE A 17 -1.83 -4.09 -4.38
N ALA A 18 -2.04 -3.66 -3.13
CA ALA A 18 -3.10 -4.19 -2.28
C ALA A 18 -4.48 -4.08 -2.97
N ARG A 19 -4.78 -2.90 -3.52
CA ARG A 19 -6.01 -2.62 -4.28
C ARG A 19 -6.15 -3.57 -5.48
N GLU A 20 -5.10 -3.78 -6.27
CA GLU A 20 -5.19 -4.67 -7.43
C GLU A 20 -5.43 -6.12 -6.99
N LEU A 21 -4.74 -6.58 -5.94
CA LEU A 21 -4.88 -7.93 -5.42
C LEU A 21 -6.28 -8.23 -4.82
N THR A 22 -7.01 -7.20 -4.38
CA THR A 22 -8.40 -7.37 -3.91
C THR A 22 -9.36 -7.84 -5.01
N ARG A 23 -8.98 -7.76 -6.29
CA ARG A 23 -9.78 -8.27 -7.42
C ARG A 23 -9.81 -9.80 -7.49
N TYR A 24 -8.92 -10.46 -6.77
CA TYR A 24 -8.82 -11.91 -6.69
C TYR A 24 -9.36 -12.41 -5.35
N ARG A 25 -9.64 -13.72 -5.25
CA ARG A 25 -10.01 -14.36 -3.97
C ARG A 25 -8.77 -14.66 -3.13
N LEU A 26 -8.05 -13.61 -2.74
CA LEU A 26 -6.84 -13.68 -1.90
C LEU A 26 -7.08 -12.95 -0.57
N ARG A 27 -6.54 -13.49 0.51
CA ARG A 27 -6.43 -12.80 1.80
C ARG A 27 -5.14 -12.00 1.82
N VAL A 28 -5.26 -10.69 1.66
CA VAL A 28 -4.13 -9.77 1.57
C VAL A 28 -3.99 -9.00 2.88
N ALA A 29 -2.77 -8.95 3.42
CA ALA A 29 -2.40 -8.04 4.50
C ALA A 29 -1.42 -6.98 3.99
N LEU A 30 -1.52 -5.77 4.54
CA LEU A 30 -0.56 -4.69 4.34
C LEU A 30 -0.03 -4.26 5.70
N CYS A 31 1.29 -4.16 5.82
CA CYS A 31 1.97 -3.75 7.04
C CYS A 31 2.80 -2.49 6.76
N GLU A 32 2.48 -1.40 7.45
CA GLU A 32 3.22 -0.13 7.42
C GLU A 32 3.91 0.04 8.77
N LYS A 33 5.20 0.40 8.76
CA LYS A 33 5.99 0.67 9.96
C LYS A 33 5.61 2.01 10.60
N GLU A 34 5.17 2.96 9.79
CA GLU A 34 4.81 4.29 10.22
C GLU A 34 3.39 4.31 10.80
N ARG A 35 3.10 5.33 11.63
CA ARG A 35 1.80 5.46 12.30
C ARG A 35 0.64 5.67 11.32
N GLU A 36 0.92 6.26 10.17
CA GLU A 36 -0.06 6.59 9.14
C GLU A 36 0.30 5.93 7.81
N VAL A 37 -0.71 5.46 7.09
CA VAL A 37 -0.55 5.03 5.69
C VAL A 37 -0.08 6.22 4.86
N GLY A 38 0.85 5.98 3.93
CA GLY A 38 1.39 6.99 3.04
C GLY A 38 2.48 7.87 3.65
N PHE A 39 2.89 7.66 4.91
CA PHE A 39 3.97 8.43 5.52
C PHE A 39 5.32 8.25 4.77
N GLY A 40 6.20 9.26 4.81
CA GLY A 40 7.42 9.31 3.99
C GLY A 40 7.17 9.89 2.59
N THR A 41 7.77 9.32 1.54
CA THR A 41 7.75 9.86 0.16
C THR A 41 6.35 10.05 -0.42
N THR A 42 5.39 9.19 -0.06
CA THR A 42 4.00 9.31 -0.54
C THR A 42 3.31 10.55 0.03
N LYS A 43 3.64 10.98 1.25
CA LYS A 43 3.12 12.20 1.89
C LYS A 43 3.98 13.42 1.55
N ALA A 44 5.29 13.23 1.36
CA ALA A 44 6.27 14.29 1.12
C ALA A 44 6.55 14.53 -0.38
N ASN A 45 5.53 14.44 -1.24
CA ASN A 45 5.62 14.84 -2.64
C ASN A 45 4.98 16.22 -2.86
N SER A 46 5.05 16.75 -4.08
CA SER A 46 4.50 18.06 -4.45
C SER A 46 2.96 18.09 -4.57
N GLY A 47 2.28 16.95 -4.45
CA GLY A 47 0.85 16.81 -4.69
C GLY A 47 0.43 16.97 -6.15
N ILE A 48 1.39 17.02 -7.08
CA ILE A 48 1.14 17.25 -8.51
C ILE A 48 1.13 15.92 -9.24
N ILE A 49 0.04 15.67 -9.98
CA ILE A 49 -0.01 14.63 -10.99
C ILE A 49 0.41 15.28 -12.31
N HIS A 50 1.55 14.87 -12.84
CA HIS A 50 2.07 15.34 -14.13
C HIS A 50 1.97 14.24 -15.19
N GLY A 51 1.97 14.65 -16.46
CA GLY A 51 2.03 13.76 -17.62
C GLY A 51 3.44 13.30 -17.92
#